data_AF-A0A816K2H8-F1
#
_entry.id   AF-A0A816K2H8-F1
#
_cell.length_a   1.000
_cell.length_b   1.000
_cell.length_c   1.000
_cell.angle_alpha   90.00
_cell.angle_beta   90.00
_cell.angle_gamma   90.00
#
_symmetry.space_group_name_H-M   'P 1'
#
loop_
_entity.id
_entity.type
_entity.pdbx_description
1 polymer ?
#
loop_
_entity_poly.entity_id
_entity_poly.type
_entity_poly.pdbx_seq_one_letter_code
_entity_poly.pdbx_strand_id
1 'polypeptide(L)'
;MAKESSSPTTYFHQKTFGQNIRLDNNSLRATRNTSFDHGITFTNKQIKINERIHMKIVDIDQSGQWLGSLAIGFIQTNPDNIQSRDLCKSAIPSICQKTVVSYVKRIFDKLTRNTVITFYYNQEGAFYMLDGKEQDICKNIDFNSPMWGVIDLYGNVKSAILVGPPNTIADSRAFFIKYNQQPDQLPLQYFTKVNPANLQPVTFHEVHGTELDLYCQNAVVFRKNVRKLSRPYIFLDFPMKSGDEFYIRILSLDFNYRTPGVIGFTTAQPSDILNHFERLPADDPMALCDRPEFWVLNEDAFDETLNELDEYHFSYEKNGDISMSHNNGSKSPTKTIACGDPSRPFYPFFFLNGRIMSFSLIGPISVTRMKPTAPDPKDDAGLCQLCLDSPANCVMIPCGHIFFCSDCRTDFEAKFKNNCPICRLDYTDVIEIQND
;
A
#
# COMPACT_ATOMS: atom_id res chain seq x y z
N MET A 1 -0.99 35.83 9.64
CA MET A 1 -1.86 34.65 9.45
C MET A 1 -0.97 33.50 9.01
N ALA A 2 -0.66 32.58 9.92
CA ALA A 2 0.17 31.42 9.61
C ALA A 2 -0.65 30.45 8.74
N LYS A 3 -0.10 30.05 7.59
CA LYS A 3 -0.64 28.95 6.79
C LYS A 3 -0.53 27.68 7.62
N GLU A 4 -1.65 27.10 8.02
CA GLU A 4 -1.70 25.73 8.52
C GLU A 4 -1.22 24.79 7.39
N SER A 5 0.00 24.30 7.51
CA SER A 5 0.51 23.21 6.69
C SER A 5 -0.02 21.89 7.25
N SER A 6 -1.30 21.58 7.04
CA SER A 6 -1.85 20.28 7.42
C SER A 6 -1.28 19.21 6.48
N SER A 7 -0.29 18.45 6.94
CA SER A 7 0.20 17.28 6.21
C SER A 7 -0.97 16.29 6.02
N PRO A 8 -1.19 15.77 4.81
CA PRO A 8 -2.35 14.92 4.54
C PRO A 8 -2.14 13.49 5.09
N THR A 9 -0.92 13.09 5.41
CA THR A 9 -0.54 11.82 6.06
C THR A 9 -0.79 11.80 7.56
N THR A 10 -1.27 10.65 8.05
CA THR A 10 -1.47 10.37 9.47
C THR A 10 -0.20 9.73 10.07
N TYR A 11 0.31 10.32 11.15
CA TYR A 11 1.43 9.83 11.96
C TYR A 11 1.09 9.93 13.45
N PHE A 12 1.93 9.36 14.32
CA PHE A 12 1.77 9.48 15.76
C PHE A 12 2.08 10.91 16.23
N HIS A 13 1.25 11.46 17.11
CA HIS A 13 1.40 12.82 17.64
C HIS A 13 2.74 12.99 18.36
N GLN A 14 3.50 14.02 17.97
CA GLN A 14 4.92 14.15 18.31
C GLN A 14 5.22 14.67 19.72
N LYS A 15 4.23 15.31 20.38
CA LYS A 15 4.45 15.94 21.70
C LYS A 15 3.78 15.20 22.85
N THR A 16 2.70 14.50 22.54
CA THR A 16 1.77 13.95 23.55
C THR A 16 1.65 12.46 23.37
N PHE A 17 2.28 11.71 24.27
CA PHE A 17 2.25 10.25 24.32
C PHE A 17 2.68 9.77 25.70
N GLY A 18 2.36 8.51 26.02
CA GLY A 18 2.62 7.90 27.31
C GLY A 18 4.11 7.74 27.61
N GLN A 19 4.44 7.70 28.90
CA GLN A 19 5.82 7.71 29.39
C GLN A 19 6.72 6.60 28.80
N ASN A 20 6.13 5.43 28.52
CA ASN A 20 6.84 4.25 28.02
C ASN A 20 6.97 4.23 26.49
N ILE A 21 6.40 5.20 25.78
CA ILE A 21 6.43 5.29 24.32
C ILE A 21 7.69 6.01 23.84
N ARG A 22 8.27 5.48 22.78
CA ARG A 22 9.25 6.14 21.92
C ARG A 22 8.77 6.08 20.48
N LEU A 23 8.85 7.22 19.81
CA LEU A 23 8.56 7.34 18.39
C LEU A 23 9.86 7.20 17.58
N ASP A 24 9.77 6.70 16.35
CA ASP A 24 10.88 6.80 15.40
C ASP A 24 11.03 8.24 14.86
N ASN A 25 12.10 8.50 14.11
CA ASN A 25 12.41 9.84 13.58
C ASN A 25 11.29 10.43 12.71
N ASN A 26 10.46 9.58 12.10
CA ASN A 26 9.36 10.01 11.24
C ASN A 26 8.00 10.01 11.94
N SER A 27 7.95 9.60 13.22
CA SER A 27 6.72 9.42 13.99
C SER A 27 5.71 8.46 13.35
N LEU A 28 6.16 7.55 12.48
CA LEU A 28 5.34 6.51 11.87
C LEU A 28 5.27 5.27 12.73
N ARG A 29 6.27 5.05 13.60
CA ARG A 29 6.36 3.92 14.51
C ARG A 29 6.30 4.39 15.95
N ALA A 30 5.42 3.79 16.73
CA ALA A 30 5.43 3.88 18.18
C ALA A 30 5.93 2.54 18.75
N THR A 31 6.83 2.62 19.73
CA THR A 31 7.37 1.47 20.45
C THR A 31 7.26 1.70 21.95
N ARG A 32 6.63 0.77 22.66
CA ARG A 32 6.64 0.71 24.12
C ARG A 32 7.89 -0.06 24.56
N ASN A 33 8.85 0.65 25.14
CA ASN A 33 10.16 0.07 25.46
C ASN A 33 10.16 -0.74 26.76
N THR A 34 9.26 -0.44 27.68
CA THR A 34 9.24 -1.00 29.04
C THR A 34 7.81 -1.23 29.51
N SER A 35 7.63 -2.14 30.47
CA SER A 35 6.33 -2.45 31.09
C SER A 35 5.28 -2.95 30.08
N PHE A 36 4.03 -2.96 30.51
CA PHE A 36 2.83 -3.32 29.76
C PHE A 36 1.83 -2.15 29.63
N ASP A 37 2.12 -1.02 30.26
CA ASP A 37 1.23 0.13 30.44
C ASP A 37 1.91 1.46 30.03
N HIS A 38 1.22 2.58 30.23
CA HIS A 38 1.63 3.93 29.80
C HIS A 38 1.97 3.98 28.30
N GLY A 39 1.21 3.23 27.49
CA GLY A 39 1.39 3.05 26.06
C GLY A 39 0.51 3.95 25.19
N ILE A 40 -0.15 4.95 25.78
CA ILE A 40 -1.13 5.80 25.09
C ILE A 40 -0.44 6.70 24.06
N THR A 41 -0.98 6.75 22.85
CA THR A 41 -0.55 7.60 21.74
C THR A 41 -1.76 8.16 21.01
N PHE A 42 -1.55 9.19 20.20
CA PHE A 42 -2.62 9.84 19.44
C PHE A 42 -2.23 10.03 17.98
N THR A 43 -3.19 10.27 17.10
CA THR A 43 -2.92 10.75 15.74
C THR A 43 -2.49 12.22 15.76
N ASN A 44 -1.62 12.60 14.84
CA ASN A 44 -1.11 13.97 14.71
C ASN A 44 -2.14 15.00 14.24
N LYS A 45 -3.21 14.53 13.59
CA LYS A 45 -4.25 15.37 13.00
C LYS A 45 -5.63 14.89 13.42
N GLN A 46 -6.59 15.80 13.27
CA GLN A 46 -8.01 15.47 13.31
C GLN A 46 -8.32 14.49 12.17
N ILE A 47 -9.14 13.50 12.51
CA ILE A 47 -9.61 12.46 11.60
C ILE A 47 -10.96 12.91 11.05
N LYS A 48 -11.16 12.79 9.73
CA LYS A 48 -12.44 13.12 9.10
C LYS A 48 -13.42 11.95 9.22
N ILE A 49 -14.71 12.24 9.07
CA ILE A 49 -15.75 11.21 8.93
C ILE A 49 -15.37 10.27 7.77
N ASN A 50 -15.46 8.96 8.01
CA ASN A 50 -15.04 7.88 7.10
C ASN A 50 -13.54 7.82 6.78
N GLU A 51 -12.70 8.69 7.35
CA GLU A 51 -11.25 8.59 7.18
C GLU A 51 -10.72 7.38 7.96
N ARG A 52 -10.01 6.50 7.24
CA ARG A 52 -9.49 5.25 7.77
C ARG A 52 -8.04 5.42 8.22
N ILE A 53 -7.79 4.97 9.45
CA ILE A 53 -6.45 4.87 10.01
C ILE A 53 -6.08 3.40 10.03
N HIS A 54 -5.08 3.00 9.27
CA HIS A 54 -4.57 1.64 9.35
C HIS A 54 -3.33 1.61 10.24
N MET A 55 -3.24 0.58 11.06
CA MET A 55 -2.18 0.36 12.01
C MET A 55 -1.69 -1.06 11.85
N LYS A 56 -0.41 -1.24 11.50
CA LYS A 56 0.24 -2.55 11.40
C LYS A 56 1.04 -2.83 12.65
N ILE A 57 0.87 -4.02 13.21
CA ILE A 57 1.63 -4.47 14.37
C ILE A 57 2.99 -5.00 13.91
N VAL A 58 4.07 -4.45 14.47
CA VAL A 58 5.44 -4.79 14.06
C VAL A 58 6.23 -5.53 15.13
N ASP A 59 5.83 -5.42 16.40
CA ASP A 59 6.45 -6.16 17.50
C ASP A 59 5.43 -6.54 18.59
N ILE A 60 5.54 -7.78 19.08
CA ILE A 60 4.69 -8.37 20.11
C ILE A 60 5.57 -9.11 21.13
N ASP A 61 5.23 -8.96 22.40
CA ASP A 61 5.79 -9.75 23.48
C ASP A 61 5.31 -11.21 23.41
N GLN A 62 6.23 -12.11 23.08
CA GLN A 62 5.96 -13.55 22.97
C GLN A 62 6.10 -14.30 24.29
N SER A 63 6.52 -13.63 25.39
CA SER A 63 6.71 -14.28 26.70
C SER A 63 5.42 -14.80 27.33
N GLY A 64 4.25 -14.37 26.83
CA GLY A 64 2.95 -14.73 27.38
C GLY A 64 2.66 -14.11 28.75
N GLN A 65 3.50 -13.20 29.23
CA GLN A 65 3.37 -12.59 30.55
C GLN A 65 2.21 -11.58 30.67
N TRP A 66 1.68 -11.11 29.54
CA TRP A 66 0.70 -10.02 29.50
C TRP A 66 -0.63 -10.46 28.90
N LEU A 67 -1.72 -10.22 29.63
CA LEU A 67 -3.09 -10.44 29.18
C LEU A 67 -3.64 -9.14 28.55
N GLY A 68 -4.22 -9.25 27.35
CA GLY A 68 -4.75 -8.12 26.57
C GLY A 68 -3.76 -7.62 25.50
N SER A 69 -4.30 -7.18 24.36
CA SER A 69 -3.47 -6.95 23.17
C SER A 69 -3.16 -5.48 22.88
N LEU A 70 -4.19 -4.62 22.90
CA LEU A 70 -4.08 -3.15 22.86
C LEU A 70 -5.48 -2.51 23.03
N ALA A 71 -5.58 -1.19 23.09
CA ALA A 71 -6.86 -0.49 22.92
C ALA A 71 -6.78 0.58 21.83
N ILE A 72 -7.87 0.78 21.10
CA ILE A 72 -8.01 1.81 20.06
C ILE A 72 -9.30 2.59 20.23
N GLY A 73 -9.36 3.77 19.64
CA GLY A 73 -10.54 4.60 19.70
C GLY A 73 -10.33 6.01 19.23
N PHE A 74 -11.17 6.91 19.74
CA PHE A 74 -11.14 8.33 19.45
C PHE A 74 -11.25 9.18 20.71
N ILE A 75 -10.69 10.39 20.66
CA ILE A 75 -10.88 11.45 21.65
C ILE A 75 -11.40 12.72 21.00
N GLN A 76 -12.22 13.49 21.72
CA GLN A 76 -12.73 14.79 21.28
C GLN A 76 -11.91 15.97 21.81
N THR A 77 -10.62 15.77 22.05
CA THR A 77 -9.70 16.79 22.55
C THR A 77 -8.45 16.76 21.70
N ASN A 78 -8.01 17.93 21.23
CA ASN A 78 -6.75 18.02 20.49
C ASN A 78 -5.60 17.55 21.40
N PRO A 79 -4.78 16.56 21.00
CA PRO A 79 -3.65 16.07 21.77
C PRO A 79 -2.63 17.15 22.18
N ASP A 80 -2.50 18.25 21.42
CA ASP A 80 -1.66 19.40 21.80
C ASP A 80 -2.12 20.06 23.12
N ASN A 81 -3.39 19.89 23.50
CA ASN A 81 -3.96 20.42 24.74
C ASN A 81 -3.85 19.45 25.93
N ILE A 82 -3.28 18.26 25.72
CA ILE A 82 -3.09 17.25 26.77
C ILE A 82 -1.59 17.19 27.10
N GLN A 83 -1.25 17.27 28.39
CA GLN A 83 0.13 17.09 28.82
C GLN A 83 0.43 15.60 28.99
N SER A 84 1.56 15.12 28.49
CA SER A 84 1.96 13.71 28.58
C SER A 84 1.99 13.16 30.02
N ARG A 85 2.27 14.03 31.01
CA ARG A 85 2.29 13.68 32.43
C ARG A 85 0.90 13.41 33.02
N ASP A 86 -0.16 13.92 32.38
CA ASP A 86 -1.55 13.79 32.84
C ASP A 86 -2.21 12.52 32.27
N LEU A 87 -1.52 11.81 31.37
CA LEU A 87 -1.99 10.56 30.78
C LEU A 87 -2.02 9.44 31.83
N CYS A 88 -3.11 8.69 31.83
CA CYS A 88 -3.29 7.51 32.67
C CYS A 88 -2.39 6.35 32.23
N LYS A 89 -2.29 5.32 33.09
CA LYS A 89 -1.57 4.08 32.78
C LYS A 89 -2.17 3.32 31.60
N SER A 90 -3.47 3.48 31.35
CA SER A 90 -4.17 2.89 30.21
C SER A 90 -5.31 3.79 29.78
N ALA A 91 -5.69 3.72 28.50
CA ALA A 91 -6.79 4.50 27.95
C ALA A 91 -8.17 4.13 28.50
N ILE A 92 -8.33 2.92 29.07
CA ILE A 92 -9.59 2.43 29.66
C ILE A 92 -9.38 2.22 31.17
N PRO A 93 -10.29 2.73 32.04
CA PRO A 93 -11.57 3.37 31.72
C PRO A 93 -11.46 4.86 31.36
N SER A 94 -10.28 5.47 31.47
CA SER A 94 -10.10 6.89 31.22
C SER A 94 -8.68 7.21 30.76
N ILE A 95 -8.55 8.10 29.78
CA ILE A 95 -7.28 8.47 29.15
C ILE A 95 -6.48 9.47 29.98
N CYS A 96 -7.19 10.41 30.61
CA CYS A 96 -6.70 11.36 31.61
C CYS A 96 -7.60 11.22 32.83
N GLN A 97 -7.28 11.78 33.99
CA GLN A 97 -8.08 11.65 35.22
C GLN A 97 -9.47 12.35 35.16
N LYS A 98 -10.34 11.96 34.21
CA LYS A 98 -11.79 12.25 34.04
C LYS A 98 -12.24 13.47 33.22
N THR A 99 -11.41 14.10 32.39
CA THR A 99 -11.81 15.34 31.67
C THR A 99 -11.96 15.22 30.16
N VAL A 100 -11.56 14.10 29.55
CA VAL A 100 -11.56 13.92 28.09
C VAL A 100 -12.71 13.01 27.68
N VAL A 101 -13.57 13.47 26.76
CA VAL A 101 -14.55 12.61 26.11
C VAL A 101 -13.80 11.67 25.16
N SER A 102 -13.98 10.36 25.38
CA SER A 102 -13.25 9.33 24.66
C SER A 102 -14.11 8.11 24.37
N TYR A 103 -13.97 7.57 23.17
CA TYR A 103 -14.62 6.35 22.71
C TYR A 103 -13.54 5.30 22.44
N VAL A 104 -13.26 4.42 23.42
CA VAL A 104 -12.12 3.49 23.35
C VAL A 104 -12.57 2.07 23.67
N LYS A 105 -12.07 1.09 22.89
CA LYS A 105 -12.32 -0.33 23.10
C LYS A 105 -11.02 -1.12 23.17
N ARG A 106 -10.98 -2.10 24.07
CA ARG A 106 -9.88 -3.08 24.16
C ARG A 106 -10.06 -4.13 23.06
N ILE A 107 -8.97 -4.44 22.35
CA ILE A 107 -8.94 -5.55 21.38
C ILE A 107 -8.45 -6.79 22.12
N PHE A 108 -9.31 -7.81 22.19
CA PHE A 108 -9.03 -9.09 22.84
C PHE A 108 -8.66 -10.19 21.86
N ASP A 109 -8.81 -9.94 20.56
CA ASP A 109 -8.39 -10.85 19.50
C ASP A 109 -6.90 -11.19 19.62
N LYS A 110 -6.54 -12.40 19.18
CA LYS A 110 -5.14 -12.84 19.15
C LYS A 110 -4.43 -12.12 18.00
N LEU A 111 -3.61 -11.15 18.35
CA LEU A 111 -2.84 -10.39 17.38
C LEU A 111 -1.47 -11.02 17.16
N THR A 112 -0.97 -10.93 15.93
CA THR A 112 0.35 -11.42 15.54
C THR A 112 1.15 -10.29 14.87
N ARG A 113 2.46 -10.50 14.72
CA ARG A 113 3.27 -9.61 13.89
C ARG A 113 2.67 -9.58 12.48
N ASN A 114 2.61 -8.39 11.89
CA ASN A 114 1.98 -8.07 10.61
C ASN A 114 0.45 -8.02 10.60
N THR A 115 -0.24 -8.28 11.72
CA THR A 115 -1.67 -7.97 11.80
C THR A 115 -1.91 -6.48 11.53
N VAL A 116 -2.87 -6.19 10.65
CA VAL A 116 -3.31 -4.82 10.37
C VAL A 116 -4.69 -4.60 10.97
N ILE A 117 -4.82 -3.52 11.73
CA ILE A 117 -6.09 -3.04 12.28
C ILE A 117 -6.39 -1.71 11.61
N THR A 118 -7.59 -1.59 11.03
CA THR A 118 -8.08 -0.32 10.49
C THR A 118 -9.14 0.22 11.41
N PHE A 119 -9.16 1.52 11.73
CA PHE A 119 -10.23 2.10 12.51
C PHE A 119 -10.64 3.47 11.96
N TYR A 120 -11.93 3.77 12.10
CA TYR A 120 -12.57 4.97 11.56
C TYR A 120 -13.87 5.23 12.33
N TYR A 121 -14.53 6.34 12.01
CA TYR A 121 -15.84 6.65 12.54
C TYR A 121 -16.75 7.23 11.45
N ASN A 122 -18.05 7.08 11.63
CA ASN A 122 -19.07 7.64 10.75
C ASN A 122 -20.32 8.06 11.56
N GLN A 123 -21.45 8.28 10.89
CA GLN A 123 -22.71 8.69 11.53
C GLN A 123 -23.37 7.57 12.37
N GLU A 124 -23.01 6.31 12.14
CA GLU A 124 -23.52 5.14 12.84
C GLU A 124 -22.69 4.75 14.08
N GLY A 125 -21.46 5.25 14.18
CA GLY A 125 -20.56 4.92 15.28
C GLY A 125 -19.07 5.04 14.96
N ALA A 126 -18.25 4.53 15.87
CA ALA A 126 -16.82 4.30 15.70
C ALA A 126 -16.58 2.79 15.58
N PHE A 127 -15.72 2.40 14.63
CA PHE A 127 -15.52 1.01 14.22
C PHE A 127 -14.05 0.69 14.05
N TYR A 128 -13.73 -0.61 14.11
CA TYR A 128 -12.47 -1.15 13.63
C TYR A 128 -12.67 -2.37 12.76
N MET A 129 -11.77 -2.59 11.81
CA MET A 129 -11.66 -3.79 11.01
C MET A 129 -10.41 -4.57 11.41
N LEU A 130 -10.59 -5.86 11.63
CA LEU A 130 -9.54 -6.84 11.86
C LEU A 130 -9.81 -8.05 10.97
N ASP A 131 -8.82 -8.46 10.18
CA ASP A 131 -8.94 -9.56 9.20
C ASP A 131 -10.17 -9.42 8.29
N GLY A 132 -10.46 -8.18 7.88
CA GLY A 132 -11.58 -7.83 7.04
C GLY A 132 -12.96 -7.96 7.69
N LYS A 133 -13.05 -8.20 9.00
CA LYS A 133 -14.29 -8.17 9.76
C LYS A 133 -14.39 -6.86 10.53
N GLU A 134 -15.49 -6.15 10.32
CA GLU A 134 -15.80 -4.91 11.03
C GLU A 134 -16.41 -5.21 12.41
N GLN A 135 -16.02 -4.42 13.41
CA GLN A 135 -16.46 -4.51 14.79
C GLN A 135 -16.67 -3.11 15.37
N ASP A 136 -17.70 -2.97 16.22
CA ASP A 136 -17.98 -1.71 16.91
C ASP A 136 -16.89 -1.38 17.95
N ILE A 137 -16.40 -0.14 17.94
CA ILE A 137 -15.74 0.49 19.09
C ILE A 137 -16.81 1.11 20.00
N CYS A 138 -17.70 1.93 19.42
CA CYS A 138 -18.80 2.60 20.11
C CYS A 138 -19.89 3.03 19.12
N LYS A 139 -21.16 2.68 19.35
CA LYS A 139 -22.27 3.04 18.44
C LYS A 139 -22.75 4.49 18.59
N ASN A 140 -22.84 4.96 19.83
CA ASN A 140 -23.42 6.27 20.12
C ASN A 140 -22.32 7.30 20.36
N ILE A 141 -21.71 7.78 19.27
CA ILE A 141 -20.69 8.84 19.30
C ILE A 141 -21.29 10.18 18.86
N ASP A 142 -20.74 11.28 19.36
CA ASP A 142 -20.97 12.59 18.75
C ASP A 142 -19.95 12.78 17.61
N PHE A 143 -20.40 12.51 16.39
CA PHE A 143 -19.58 12.58 15.18
C PHE A 143 -19.38 14.02 14.66
N ASN A 144 -20.09 15.02 15.21
CA ASN A 144 -19.95 16.42 14.80
C ASN A 144 -18.77 17.10 15.49
N SER A 145 -18.38 16.61 16.66
CA SER A 145 -17.21 17.09 17.37
C SER A 145 -15.90 16.63 16.69
N PRO A 146 -14.86 17.49 16.63
CA PRO A 146 -13.54 17.09 16.14
C PRO A 146 -12.99 15.89 16.90
N MET A 147 -12.47 14.88 16.18
CA MET A 147 -11.92 13.67 16.78
C MET A 147 -10.48 13.38 16.33
N TRP A 148 -9.68 12.88 17.26
CA TRP A 148 -8.34 12.35 17.02
C TRP A 148 -8.32 10.87 17.39
N GLY A 149 -7.59 10.06 16.64
CA GLY A 149 -7.40 8.65 16.97
C GLY A 149 -6.55 8.50 18.23
N VAL A 150 -6.90 7.55 19.09
CA VAL A 150 -6.10 7.13 20.25
C VAL A 150 -5.73 5.65 20.11
N ILE A 151 -4.46 5.34 20.38
CA ILE A 151 -3.91 3.98 20.37
C ILE A 151 -3.15 3.78 21.67
N ASP A 152 -3.61 2.86 22.50
CA ASP A 152 -2.94 2.43 23.73
C ASP A 152 -2.22 1.10 23.45
N LEU A 153 -0.91 1.18 23.24
CA LEU A 153 -0.02 0.01 23.13
C LEU A 153 0.09 -0.65 24.51
N TYR A 154 -0.99 -1.31 24.94
CA TYR A 154 -1.12 -1.97 26.24
C TYR A 154 -0.94 -3.48 26.10
N GLY A 155 -0.39 -4.14 27.11
CA GLY A 155 -0.31 -5.60 27.14
C GLY A 155 0.74 -6.16 26.19
N ASN A 156 0.42 -7.15 25.36
CA ASN A 156 1.45 -7.85 24.58
C ASN A 156 1.94 -7.08 23.33
N VAL A 157 1.19 -6.14 22.77
CA VAL A 157 1.68 -5.36 21.62
C VAL A 157 2.72 -4.35 22.09
N LYS A 158 3.94 -4.47 21.57
CA LYS A 158 5.07 -3.59 21.90
C LYS A 158 5.22 -2.47 20.89
N SER A 159 4.97 -2.74 19.61
CA SER A 159 5.17 -1.73 18.59
C SER A 159 4.18 -1.85 17.46
N ALA A 160 3.73 -0.69 16.99
CA ALA A 160 2.88 -0.54 15.83
C ALA A 160 3.37 0.60 14.95
N ILE A 161 3.05 0.51 13.66
CA ILE A 161 3.23 1.58 12.68
C ILE A 161 1.87 2.03 12.17
N LEU A 162 1.69 3.34 11.99
CA LEU A 162 0.54 3.84 11.23
C LEU A 162 0.85 3.70 9.74
N VAL A 163 0.01 2.94 9.05
CA VAL A 163 0.08 2.74 7.60
C VAL A 163 -1.07 3.54 6.99
N GLY A 164 -0.82 4.79 6.59
CA GLY A 164 -1.85 5.59 5.92
C GLY A 164 -1.83 5.30 4.41
N PRO A 165 -2.98 5.20 3.72
CA PRO A 165 -3.00 5.42 2.29
C PRO A 165 -2.40 6.82 2.07
N PRO A 166 -1.43 6.95 1.16
CA PRO A 166 -0.85 8.25 0.88
C PRO A 166 -1.93 9.15 0.28
N ASN A 167 -2.27 10.21 1.00
CA ASN A 167 -3.27 11.18 0.56
C ASN A 167 -2.70 12.18 -0.47
N THR A 168 -1.38 12.13 -0.73
CA THR A 168 -0.72 12.85 -1.84
C THR A 168 0.41 12.04 -2.47
N ILE A 169 0.76 12.41 -3.69
CA ILE A 169 1.85 11.87 -4.51
C ILE A 169 3.19 11.77 -3.75
N ALA A 170 3.53 12.78 -2.95
CA ALA A 170 4.79 12.81 -2.17
C ALA A 170 4.79 11.79 -1.01
N ASP A 171 3.62 11.55 -0.43
CA ASP A 171 3.42 10.58 0.65
C ASP A 171 3.46 9.14 0.14
N SER A 172 3.03 8.90 -1.11
CA SER A 172 3.03 7.57 -1.75
C SER A 172 4.43 7.03 -1.95
N ARG A 173 5.33 7.92 -2.38
CA ARG A 173 6.75 7.61 -2.58
C ARG A 173 7.42 7.26 -1.25
N ALA A 174 7.25 8.09 -0.22
CA ALA A 174 7.84 7.83 1.10
C ALA A 174 7.25 6.59 1.79
N PHE A 175 5.95 6.34 1.63
CA PHE A 175 5.25 5.17 2.16
C PHE A 175 5.71 3.87 1.51
N PHE A 176 5.72 3.78 0.18
CA PHE A 176 6.15 2.57 -0.52
C PHE A 176 7.64 2.30 -0.31
N ILE A 177 8.48 3.35 -0.37
CA ILE A 177 9.91 3.23 -0.10
C ILE A 177 10.13 2.78 1.35
N LYS A 178 9.48 3.36 2.37
CA LYS A 178 9.67 2.92 3.78
C LYS A 178 9.03 1.57 4.13
N TYR A 179 7.91 1.21 3.48
CA TYR A 179 7.25 -0.08 3.67
C TYR A 179 8.07 -1.22 3.01
N ASN A 180 8.75 -0.94 1.89
CA ASN A 180 9.53 -1.93 1.13
C ASN A 180 11.06 -1.83 1.30
N GLN A 181 11.60 -0.82 2.00
CA GLN A 181 13.03 -0.70 2.33
C GLN A 181 13.53 -1.76 3.32
N GLN A 182 12.68 -2.70 3.75
CA GLN A 182 13.12 -4.01 4.20
C GLN A 182 12.86 -5.01 3.07
N PRO A 183 13.87 -5.30 2.19
CA PRO A 183 13.73 -6.25 1.09
C PRO A 183 13.35 -7.67 1.52
N ASP A 184 13.36 -7.96 2.82
CA ASP A 184 12.85 -9.22 3.38
C ASP A 184 11.31 -9.30 3.43
N GLN A 185 10.55 -8.27 3.03
CA GLN A 185 9.10 -8.26 3.25
C GLN A 185 8.22 -7.62 2.15
N LEU A 186 8.01 -8.32 1.04
CA LEU A 186 6.72 -8.29 0.33
C LEU A 186 5.84 -9.51 0.70
N PRO A 187 5.60 -9.88 1.98
CA PRO A 187 4.70 -10.97 2.25
C PRO A 187 3.31 -10.49 1.84
N LEU A 188 2.67 -11.25 0.97
CA LEU A 188 1.23 -11.21 0.85
C LEU A 188 0.67 -11.54 2.24
N GLN A 189 -0.17 -10.66 2.78
CA GLN A 189 -0.75 -10.83 4.12
C GLN A 189 -1.64 -12.07 4.16
N TYR A 190 -2.38 -12.31 3.08
CA TYR A 190 -3.37 -13.37 3.03
C TYR A 190 -2.85 -14.62 2.29
N PHE A 191 -1.93 -14.45 1.34
CA PHE A 191 -1.32 -15.55 0.58
C PHE A 191 0.00 -16.02 1.23
N THR A 192 -0.04 -16.33 2.53
CA THR A 192 1.14 -16.66 3.35
C THR A 192 1.89 -17.93 2.94
N LYS A 193 1.29 -18.78 2.11
CA LYS A 193 1.95 -19.99 1.55
C LYS A 193 2.88 -19.67 0.39
N VAL A 194 2.73 -18.50 -0.24
CA VAL A 194 3.61 -18.05 -1.32
C VAL A 194 4.93 -17.64 -0.69
N ASN A 195 6.03 -18.23 -1.17
CA ASN A 195 7.36 -17.86 -0.69
C ASN A 195 7.67 -16.40 -1.11
N PRO A 196 7.85 -15.46 -0.16
CA PRO A 196 8.14 -14.07 -0.50
C PRO A 196 9.41 -13.91 -1.35
N ALA A 197 10.37 -14.82 -1.24
CA ALA A 197 11.58 -14.82 -2.06
C ALA A 197 11.31 -15.03 -3.56
N ASN A 198 10.14 -15.57 -3.91
CA ASN A 198 9.73 -15.78 -5.29
C ASN A 198 8.92 -14.60 -5.85
N LEU A 199 8.60 -13.59 -5.03
CA LEU A 199 7.77 -12.46 -5.41
C LEU A 199 8.62 -11.21 -5.65
N GLN A 200 8.26 -10.44 -6.67
CA GLN A 200 8.81 -9.13 -6.97
C GLN A 200 7.71 -8.14 -7.37
N PRO A 201 7.96 -6.82 -7.23
CA PRO A 201 7.11 -5.83 -7.88
C PRO A 201 7.06 -6.10 -9.38
N VAL A 202 5.87 -6.02 -9.96
CA VAL A 202 5.69 -6.12 -11.42
C VAL A 202 5.19 -4.77 -11.94
N THR A 203 5.43 -4.46 -13.20
CA THR A 203 5.22 -3.14 -13.76
C THR A 203 3.94 -3.04 -14.58
N PHE A 204 3.31 -1.87 -14.50
CA PHE A 204 2.36 -1.40 -15.48
C PHE A 204 3.10 -0.87 -16.71
N HIS A 205 2.46 -0.97 -17.87
CA HIS A 205 2.96 -0.37 -19.10
C HIS A 205 2.85 1.16 -19.01
N GLU A 206 3.77 1.87 -19.65
CA GLU A 206 3.79 3.35 -19.72
C GLU A 206 2.61 3.95 -20.50
N VAL A 207 1.82 3.10 -21.19
CA VAL A 207 0.67 3.55 -21.97
C VAL A 207 -0.53 3.53 -21.03
N HIS A 208 -0.97 4.72 -20.60
CA HIS A 208 -2.05 4.85 -19.65
C HIS A 208 -2.79 6.19 -19.79
N GLY A 209 -3.96 6.27 -19.15
CA GLY A 209 -4.75 7.49 -19.10
C GLY A 209 -4.00 8.64 -18.42
N THR A 210 -4.22 9.87 -18.88
CA THR A 210 -3.61 11.10 -18.33
C THR A 210 -4.00 11.35 -16.87
N GLU A 211 -5.14 10.79 -16.44
CA GLU A 211 -5.64 10.88 -15.07
C GLU A 211 -5.06 9.83 -14.14
N LEU A 212 -4.11 9.03 -14.62
CA LEU A 212 -3.36 8.06 -13.84
C LEU A 212 -1.89 8.48 -13.76
N ASP A 213 -1.30 8.30 -12.59
CA ASP A 213 0.14 8.45 -12.37
C ASP A 213 0.74 7.10 -11.96
N LEU A 214 1.94 6.81 -12.48
CA LEU A 214 2.70 5.62 -12.14
C LEU A 214 3.87 5.95 -11.21
N TYR A 215 4.15 5.05 -10.28
CA TYR A 215 5.21 5.20 -9.28
C TYR A 215 5.97 3.92 -9.06
N CYS A 216 7.13 4.06 -8.42
CA CYS A 216 7.97 2.95 -7.98
C CYS A 216 8.34 2.04 -9.15
N GLN A 217 8.98 2.63 -10.17
CA GLN A 217 9.30 1.95 -11.43
C GLN A 217 8.06 1.32 -12.07
N ASN A 218 6.97 2.08 -12.10
CA ASN A 218 5.67 1.65 -12.64
C ASN A 218 5.03 0.45 -11.93
N ALA A 219 5.42 0.09 -10.71
CA ALA A 219 4.77 -1.00 -9.97
C ALA A 219 3.50 -0.58 -9.22
N VAL A 220 3.23 0.73 -9.14
CA VAL A 220 2.07 1.30 -8.44
C VAL A 220 1.36 2.27 -9.37
N VAL A 221 0.03 2.17 -9.44
CA VAL A 221 -0.83 3.12 -10.14
C VAL A 221 -1.64 3.92 -9.15
N PHE A 222 -1.77 5.21 -9.40
CA PHE A 222 -2.61 6.13 -8.64
C PHE A 222 -3.54 6.90 -9.58
N ARG A 223 -4.81 6.93 -9.25
CA ARG A 223 -5.83 7.72 -9.93
C ARG A 223 -5.91 9.10 -9.33
N LYS A 224 -5.82 10.14 -10.16
CA LYS A 224 -5.98 11.52 -9.73
C LYS A 224 -7.40 11.76 -9.19
N ASN A 225 -7.49 12.53 -8.12
CA ASN A 225 -8.77 12.96 -7.57
C ASN A 225 -9.29 14.18 -8.36
N VAL A 226 -9.88 13.91 -9.53
CA VAL A 226 -10.45 14.91 -10.43
C VAL A 226 -11.97 14.78 -10.50
N ARG A 227 -12.66 15.90 -10.75
CA ARG A 227 -14.14 15.93 -10.79
C ARG A 227 -14.74 15.05 -11.87
N LYS A 228 -14.05 14.88 -13.00
CA LYS A 228 -14.46 14.03 -14.11
C LYS A 228 -13.25 13.26 -14.61
N LEU A 229 -13.28 11.95 -14.44
CA LEU A 229 -12.30 11.05 -15.05
C LEU A 229 -12.62 10.88 -16.52
N SER A 230 -11.58 10.73 -17.34
CA SER A 230 -11.72 10.34 -18.74
C SER A 230 -10.60 9.36 -19.06
N ARG A 231 -10.96 8.20 -19.61
CA ARG A 231 -10.04 7.15 -20.06
C ARG A 231 -9.04 6.68 -18.99
N PRO A 232 -9.43 6.37 -17.74
CA PRO A 232 -8.52 5.86 -16.72
C PRO A 232 -8.11 4.39 -16.97
N TYR A 233 -7.59 4.09 -18.17
CA TYR A 233 -7.05 2.79 -18.55
C TYR A 233 -5.60 2.66 -18.13
N ILE A 234 -5.24 1.50 -17.57
CA ILE A 234 -3.86 1.10 -17.29
C ILE A 234 -3.67 -0.36 -17.69
N PHE A 235 -2.54 -0.69 -18.31
CA PHE A 235 -2.23 -2.02 -18.82
C PHE A 235 -1.06 -2.60 -18.04
N LEU A 236 -1.00 -3.93 -17.90
CA LEU A 236 0.22 -4.60 -17.45
C LEU A 236 1.30 -4.51 -18.54
N ASP A 237 2.58 -4.41 -18.13
CA ASP A 237 3.71 -4.34 -19.08
C ASP A 237 4.09 -5.71 -19.69
N PHE A 238 3.45 -6.78 -19.21
CA PHE A 238 3.72 -8.14 -19.63
C PHE A 238 2.45 -8.85 -20.09
N PRO A 239 2.53 -9.66 -21.16
CA PRO A 239 1.46 -10.57 -21.52
C PRO A 239 1.45 -11.78 -20.58
N MET A 240 0.30 -12.13 -20.04
CA MET A 240 0.09 -13.38 -19.32
C MET A 240 -0.07 -14.55 -20.28
N LYS A 241 0.61 -15.65 -19.98
CA LYS A 241 0.47 -16.96 -20.62
C LYS A 241 -0.19 -17.95 -19.67
N SER A 242 -0.71 -19.05 -20.22
CA SER A 242 -1.24 -20.15 -19.41
C SER A 242 -0.17 -20.63 -18.39
N GLY A 243 -0.52 -20.58 -17.12
CA GLY A 243 0.34 -20.87 -15.98
C GLY A 243 0.87 -19.63 -15.24
N ASP A 244 0.71 -18.44 -15.80
CA ASP A 244 1.15 -17.20 -15.16
C ASP A 244 0.13 -16.73 -14.13
N GLU A 245 0.63 -16.03 -13.12
CA GLU A 245 -0.16 -15.44 -12.06
C GLU A 245 0.40 -14.07 -11.68
N PHE A 246 -0.45 -13.23 -11.10
CA PHE A 246 -0.04 -12.00 -10.44
C PHE A 246 -0.98 -11.67 -9.29
N TYR A 247 -0.55 -10.74 -8.46
CA TYR A 247 -1.25 -10.26 -7.29
C TYR A 247 -1.37 -8.75 -7.39
N ILE A 248 -2.49 -8.23 -6.93
CA ILE A 248 -2.62 -6.80 -6.64
C ILE A 248 -2.89 -6.61 -5.16
N ARG A 249 -2.38 -5.52 -4.60
CA ARG A 249 -2.75 -5.06 -3.26
C ARG A 249 -3.41 -3.71 -3.38
N ILE A 250 -4.64 -3.60 -2.90
CA ILE A 250 -5.39 -2.34 -2.86
C ILE A 250 -4.71 -1.41 -1.85
N LEU A 251 -4.39 -0.19 -2.27
CA LEU A 251 -3.67 0.77 -1.43
C LEU A 251 -4.55 1.91 -0.94
N SER A 252 -5.49 2.40 -1.74
CA SER A 252 -6.43 3.46 -1.34
C SER A 252 -7.76 3.32 -2.06
N LEU A 253 -8.82 3.75 -1.37
CA LEU A 253 -10.20 3.69 -1.87
C LEU A 253 -10.93 5.02 -1.72
N ASP A 254 -11.85 5.30 -2.64
CA ASP A 254 -12.82 6.39 -2.53
C ASP A 254 -14.24 5.82 -2.42
N PHE A 255 -14.77 5.79 -1.19
CA PHE A 255 -16.10 5.26 -0.87
C PHE A 255 -17.27 6.09 -1.39
N ASN A 256 -17.03 7.24 -2.03
CA ASN A 256 -18.09 7.96 -2.74
C ASN A 256 -18.52 7.24 -4.02
N TYR A 257 -17.67 6.35 -4.56
CA TYR A 257 -18.00 5.50 -5.70
C TYR A 257 -18.69 4.23 -5.23
N ARG A 258 -19.65 3.72 -6.01
CA ARG A 258 -20.37 2.47 -5.69
C ARG A 258 -19.60 1.23 -6.11
N THR A 259 -19.13 1.20 -7.36
CA THR A 259 -18.46 0.05 -7.96
C THR A 259 -16.94 0.11 -7.71
N PRO A 260 -16.22 -1.01 -7.63
CA PRO A 260 -14.77 -1.00 -7.37
C PRO A 260 -13.93 -0.49 -8.54
N GLY A 261 -14.21 -0.99 -9.74
CA GLY A 261 -13.45 -0.80 -10.97
C GLY A 261 -13.60 -2.03 -11.86
N VAL A 262 -13.04 -1.98 -13.07
CA VAL A 262 -13.19 -3.06 -14.06
C VAL A 262 -11.81 -3.62 -14.40
N ILE A 263 -11.71 -4.94 -14.51
CA ILE A 263 -10.58 -5.61 -15.17
C ILE A 263 -11.00 -6.06 -16.56
N GLY A 264 -10.11 -5.96 -17.53
CA GLY A 264 -10.30 -6.55 -18.84
C GLY A 264 -9.04 -7.21 -19.36
N PHE A 265 -9.20 -7.93 -20.46
CA PHE A 265 -8.13 -8.67 -21.12
C PHE A 265 -8.12 -8.34 -22.61
N THR A 266 -6.95 -8.01 -23.14
CA THR A 266 -6.77 -7.70 -24.56
C THR A 266 -5.66 -8.55 -25.18
N THR A 267 -5.78 -8.84 -26.46
CA THR A 267 -4.70 -9.44 -27.26
C THR A 267 -3.80 -8.39 -27.91
N ALA A 268 -4.21 -7.12 -27.90
CA ALA A 268 -3.39 -6.04 -28.43
C ALA A 268 -2.22 -5.76 -27.49
N GLN A 269 -1.05 -5.52 -28.07
CA GLN A 269 0.09 -5.03 -27.31
C GLN A 269 -0.18 -3.58 -26.88
N PRO A 270 0.07 -3.20 -25.61
CA PRO A 270 -0.24 -1.85 -25.15
C PRO A 270 0.44 -0.73 -25.96
N SER A 271 1.63 -0.96 -26.49
CA SER A 271 2.31 -0.03 -27.40
C SER A 271 1.52 0.26 -28.68
N ASP A 272 0.77 -0.72 -29.19
CA ASP A 272 -0.05 -0.54 -30.41
C ASP A 272 -1.32 0.25 -30.10
N ILE A 273 -1.82 0.15 -28.86
CA ILE A 273 -2.95 0.93 -28.36
C ILE A 273 -2.58 2.42 -28.25
N LEU A 274 -1.33 2.75 -27.91
CA LEU A 274 -0.85 4.14 -27.74
C LEU A 274 -1.21 5.04 -28.93
N ASN A 275 -0.99 4.54 -30.16
CA ASN A 275 -1.23 5.29 -31.40
C ASN A 275 -2.71 5.69 -31.58
N HIS A 276 -3.61 5.02 -30.85
CA HIS A 276 -5.05 5.19 -30.95
C HIS A 276 -5.71 5.30 -29.56
N PHE A 277 -4.97 5.75 -28.54
CA PHE A 277 -5.48 5.83 -27.17
C PHE A 277 -6.76 6.70 -27.07
N GLU A 278 -6.81 7.78 -27.84
CA GLU A 278 -7.97 8.67 -27.99
C GLU A 278 -9.20 7.99 -28.62
N ARG A 279 -9.04 6.81 -29.22
CA ARG A 279 -10.16 6.01 -29.77
C ARG A 279 -10.74 5.03 -28.77
N LEU A 280 -10.13 4.85 -27.59
CA LEU A 280 -10.78 4.10 -26.51
C LEU A 280 -12.09 4.80 -26.09
N PRO A 281 -13.01 4.16 -25.40
CA PRO A 281 -14.14 4.86 -24.80
C PRO A 281 -13.69 5.79 -23.68
N ALA A 282 -14.32 6.95 -23.51
CA ALA A 282 -13.92 7.89 -22.47
C ALA A 282 -14.39 7.46 -21.07
N ASP A 283 -15.66 7.08 -20.98
CA ASP A 283 -16.36 6.97 -19.70
C ASP A 283 -16.97 5.56 -19.49
N ASP A 284 -17.15 4.78 -20.57
CA ASP A 284 -17.79 3.47 -20.55
C ASP A 284 -16.92 2.40 -21.22
N PRO A 285 -16.26 1.52 -20.46
CA PRO A 285 -15.35 0.53 -21.00
C PRO A 285 -16.10 -0.60 -21.74
N MET A 286 -17.42 -0.75 -21.57
CA MET A 286 -18.21 -1.79 -22.23
C MET A 286 -18.27 -1.62 -23.74
N ALA A 287 -18.10 -0.40 -24.24
CA ALA A 287 -17.97 -0.14 -25.68
C ALA A 287 -16.68 -0.77 -26.30
N LEU A 288 -15.76 -1.29 -25.49
CA LEU A 288 -14.63 -2.09 -25.99
C LEU A 288 -15.05 -3.50 -26.43
N CYS A 289 -16.19 -4.04 -25.97
CA CYS A 289 -16.65 -5.38 -26.33
C CYS A 289 -16.88 -5.57 -27.84
N ASP A 290 -17.13 -4.48 -28.58
CA ASP A 290 -17.31 -4.51 -30.04
C ASP A 290 -15.98 -4.58 -30.81
N ARG A 291 -14.84 -4.42 -30.13
CA ARG A 291 -13.50 -4.43 -30.73
C ARG A 291 -12.87 -5.82 -30.61
N PRO A 292 -12.45 -6.47 -31.72
CA PRO A 292 -11.99 -7.86 -31.70
C PRO A 292 -10.71 -8.10 -30.87
N GLU A 293 -9.91 -7.06 -30.64
CA GLU A 293 -8.71 -7.13 -29.83
C GLU A 293 -8.98 -7.05 -28.31
N PHE A 294 -10.16 -6.57 -27.90
CA PHE A 294 -10.59 -6.52 -26.50
C PHE A 294 -11.55 -7.68 -26.25
N TRP A 295 -11.16 -8.59 -25.37
CA TRP A 295 -11.73 -9.91 -25.38
C TRP A 295 -12.74 -10.13 -24.26
N VAL A 296 -12.41 -9.76 -23.03
CA VAL A 296 -13.34 -9.83 -21.89
C VAL A 296 -13.17 -8.60 -21.02
N LEU A 297 -14.30 -8.05 -20.56
CA LEU A 297 -14.37 -7.10 -19.45
C LEU A 297 -15.18 -7.73 -18.33
N ASN A 298 -14.72 -7.56 -17.09
CA ASN A 298 -15.37 -8.08 -15.91
C ASN A 298 -15.47 -6.99 -14.84
N GLU A 299 -16.69 -6.48 -14.64
CA GLU A 299 -17.01 -5.46 -13.64
C GLU A 299 -17.18 -6.05 -12.22
N ASP A 300 -17.38 -7.37 -12.13
CA ASP A 300 -17.63 -8.13 -10.90
C ASP A 300 -16.37 -8.82 -10.35
N ALA A 301 -15.22 -8.58 -10.96
CA ALA A 301 -13.95 -9.20 -10.57
C ALA A 301 -13.50 -8.76 -9.16
N PHE A 302 -13.91 -7.56 -8.74
CA PHE A 302 -13.64 -7.06 -7.40
C PHE A 302 -14.91 -7.14 -6.55
N ASP A 303 -14.78 -7.61 -5.31
CA ASP A 303 -15.93 -7.74 -4.44
C ASP A 303 -16.41 -6.39 -3.92
N GLU A 304 -17.73 -6.23 -3.75
CA GLU A 304 -18.30 -5.00 -3.19
C GLU A 304 -17.79 -4.69 -1.77
N THR A 305 -17.34 -5.71 -1.04
CA THR A 305 -16.80 -5.58 0.32
C THR A 305 -15.30 -5.26 0.35
N LEU A 306 -14.71 -4.85 -0.78
CA LEU A 306 -13.29 -4.51 -0.82
C LEU A 306 -12.92 -3.40 0.17
N ASN A 307 -11.72 -3.53 0.71
CA ASN A 307 -11.08 -2.63 1.63
C ASN A 307 -9.64 -2.37 1.19
N GLU A 308 -9.08 -1.31 1.76
CA GLU A 308 -7.65 -1.05 1.64
C GLU A 308 -6.87 -2.21 2.24
N LEU A 309 -5.75 -2.54 1.60
CA LEU A 309 -4.86 -3.67 1.88
C LEU A 309 -5.43 -5.05 1.54
N ASP A 310 -6.65 -5.14 1.00
CA ASP A 310 -7.11 -6.38 0.38
C ASP A 310 -6.16 -6.76 -0.78
N GLU A 311 -5.96 -8.07 -0.92
CA GLU A 311 -5.10 -8.69 -1.91
C GLU A 311 -5.94 -9.54 -2.85
N TYR A 312 -5.81 -9.30 -4.13
CA TYR A 312 -6.43 -10.11 -5.17
C TYR A 312 -5.35 -10.87 -5.92
N HIS A 313 -5.53 -12.17 -6.04
CA HIS A 313 -4.71 -13.05 -6.86
C HIS A 313 -5.42 -13.33 -8.15
N PHE A 314 -4.73 -13.16 -9.27
CA PHE A 314 -5.20 -13.48 -10.60
C PHE A 314 -4.31 -14.57 -11.19
N SER A 315 -4.93 -15.64 -11.67
CA SER A 315 -4.21 -16.80 -12.24
C SER A 315 -4.77 -17.12 -13.61
N TYR A 316 -3.90 -17.27 -14.59
CA TYR A 316 -4.27 -17.81 -15.89
C TYR A 316 -4.00 -19.32 -15.91
N GLU A 317 -5.05 -20.11 -15.76
CA GLU A 317 -4.98 -21.56 -15.61
C GLU A 317 -4.73 -22.29 -16.93
N LYS A 318 -4.16 -23.51 -16.82
CA LYS A 318 -3.80 -24.33 -17.99
C LYS A 318 -5.00 -24.82 -18.80
N ASN A 319 -6.19 -24.82 -18.20
CA ASN A 319 -7.44 -25.16 -18.88
C ASN A 319 -8.02 -23.98 -19.69
N GLY A 320 -7.41 -22.79 -19.61
CA GLY A 320 -7.90 -21.57 -20.26
C GLY A 320 -8.64 -20.62 -19.32
N ASP A 321 -9.00 -21.03 -18.10
CA ASP A 321 -9.71 -20.16 -17.17
C ASP A 321 -8.79 -19.08 -16.61
N ILE A 322 -9.31 -17.87 -16.48
CA ILE A 322 -8.69 -16.80 -15.71
C ILE A 322 -9.49 -16.69 -14.42
N SER A 323 -8.84 -17.07 -13.32
CA SER A 323 -9.46 -17.07 -11.99
C SER A 323 -8.95 -15.92 -11.13
N MET A 324 -9.80 -15.52 -10.20
CA MET A 324 -9.52 -14.48 -9.21
C MET A 324 -9.85 -14.99 -7.82
N SER A 325 -8.94 -14.79 -6.87
CA SER A 325 -9.14 -15.06 -5.44
C SER A 325 -8.92 -13.81 -4.60
N HIS A 326 -9.86 -13.52 -3.69
CA HIS A 326 -9.78 -12.39 -2.77
C HIS A 326 -9.33 -12.85 -1.39
N ASN A 327 -8.20 -12.31 -0.92
CA ASN A 327 -7.57 -12.61 0.37
C ASN A 327 -7.43 -14.12 0.60
N ASN A 328 -6.92 -14.83 -0.40
CA ASN A 328 -6.73 -16.29 -0.40
C ASN A 328 -8.02 -17.07 -0.05
N GLY A 329 -9.15 -16.62 -0.59
CA GLY A 329 -10.45 -17.26 -0.40
C GLY A 329 -11.16 -16.93 0.92
N SER A 330 -10.56 -16.10 1.79
CA SER A 330 -11.14 -15.79 3.11
C SER A 330 -12.35 -14.87 3.06
N LYS A 331 -12.47 -14.07 1.99
CA LYS A 331 -13.56 -13.11 1.77
C LYS A 331 -14.62 -13.64 0.81
N SER A 332 -14.19 -14.26 -0.28
CA SER A 332 -15.05 -14.87 -1.29
C SER A 332 -14.41 -16.15 -1.82
N PRO A 333 -15.19 -17.12 -2.32
CA PRO A 333 -14.61 -18.23 -3.08
C PRO A 333 -13.86 -17.69 -4.31
N THR A 334 -12.87 -18.45 -4.77
CA THR A 334 -12.21 -18.19 -6.06
C THR A 334 -13.27 -18.21 -7.18
N LYS A 335 -13.23 -17.21 -8.05
CA LYS A 335 -14.18 -17.05 -9.17
C LYS A 335 -13.44 -17.14 -10.49
N THR A 336 -14.02 -17.79 -11.47
CA THR A 336 -13.60 -17.65 -12.87
C THR A 336 -14.16 -16.34 -13.41
N ILE A 337 -13.28 -15.44 -13.85
CA ILE A 337 -13.65 -14.10 -14.31
C ILE A 337 -13.59 -13.96 -15.84
N ALA A 338 -12.89 -14.87 -16.52
CA ALA A 338 -12.83 -14.99 -17.98
C ALA A 338 -12.35 -16.40 -18.37
N CYS A 339 -12.56 -16.83 -19.62
CA CYS A 339 -12.11 -18.16 -20.13
C CYS A 339 -11.45 -18.05 -21.52
N GLY A 340 -10.13 -18.01 -21.60
CA GLY A 340 -9.37 -17.71 -22.83
C GLY A 340 -8.82 -18.94 -23.53
N ASP A 341 -8.29 -18.74 -24.74
CA ASP A 341 -7.54 -19.78 -25.47
C ASP A 341 -6.15 -19.94 -24.82
N PRO A 342 -5.85 -21.06 -24.12
CA PRO A 342 -4.58 -21.27 -23.39
C PRO A 342 -3.34 -21.20 -24.28
N SER A 343 -3.49 -21.25 -25.61
CA SER A 343 -2.39 -21.07 -26.55
C SER A 343 -2.03 -19.61 -26.82
N ARG A 344 -2.88 -18.66 -26.42
CA ARG A 344 -2.71 -17.23 -26.70
C ARG A 344 -2.35 -16.45 -25.44
N PRO A 345 -1.38 -15.53 -25.51
CA PRO A 345 -1.14 -14.58 -24.45
C PRO A 345 -2.18 -13.45 -24.47
N PHE A 346 -2.44 -12.86 -23.30
CA PHE A 346 -3.29 -11.68 -23.14
C PHE A 346 -2.62 -10.65 -22.23
N TYR A 347 -2.87 -9.37 -22.47
CA TYR A 347 -2.52 -8.28 -21.56
C TYR A 347 -3.72 -7.95 -20.68
N PRO A 348 -3.61 -8.14 -19.35
CA PRO A 348 -4.60 -7.59 -18.43
C PRO A 348 -4.53 -6.06 -18.43
N PHE A 349 -5.70 -5.43 -18.32
CA PHE A 349 -5.82 -3.98 -18.14
C PHE A 349 -6.92 -3.68 -17.11
N PHE A 350 -6.86 -2.48 -16.54
CA PHE A 350 -7.84 -2.00 -15.59
C PHE A 350 -8.43 -0.68 -16.08
N PHE A 351 -9.72 -0.49 -15.83
CA PHE A 351 -10.41 0.78 -16.00
C PHE A 351 -10.79 1.32 -14.60
N LEU A 352 -10.07 2.34 -14.15
CA LEU A 352 -10.15 2.85 -12.78
C LEU A 352 -11.20 3.97 -12.64
N ASN A 353 -12.46 3.66 -12.94
CA ASN A 353 -13.58 4.60 -12.77
C ASN A 353 -14.35 4.43 -11.44
N GLY A 354 -14.00 3.43 -10.63
CA GLY A 354 -14.72 3.05 -9.41
C GLY A 354 -14.07 3.52 -8.10
N ARG A 355 -14.23 2.74 -7.02
CA ARG A 355 -13.65 2.99 -5.68
C ARG A 355 -12.14 2.86 -5.66
N ILE A 356 -11.55 2.00 -6.48
CA ILE A 356 -10.12 1.76 -6.49
C ILE A 356 -9.39 3.01 -6.97
N MET A 357 -8.71 3.67 -6.05
CA MET A 357 -7.91 4.86 -6.30
C MET A 357 -6.46 4.49 -6.61
N SER A 358 -5.92 3.49 -5.92
CA SER A 358 -4.55 3.03 -6.17
C SER A 358 -4.35 1.58 -5.73
N PHE A 359 -3.45 0.88 -6.43
CA PHE A 359 -2.99 -0.45 -6.06
C PHE A 359 -1.57 -0.70 -6.56
N SER A 360 -0.88 -1.65 -5.93
CA SER A 360 0.43 -2.13 -6.37
C SER A 360 0.32 -3.50 -7.05
N LEU A 361 1.18 -3.76 -8.03
CA LEU A 361 1.36 -5.08 -8.63
C LEU A 361 2.51 -5.83 -7.96
N ILE A 362 2.27 -7.11 -7.68
CA ILE A 362 3.24 -8.05 -7.13
C ILE A 362 3.08 -9.33 -7.94
N GLY A 363 4.16 -10.01 -8.31
CA GLY A 363 4.06 -11.24 -9.07
C GLY A 363 5.31 -12.10 -8.92
N PRO A 364 5.25 -13.36 -9.39
CA PRO A 364 6.40 -14.22 -9.37
C PRO A 364 7.52 -13.68 -10.26
N ILE A 365 8.78 -13.96 -9.90
CA ILE A 365 9.95 -13.55 -10.69
C ILE A 365 9.82 -13.98 -12.17
N SER A 366 9.17 -15.11 -12.44
CA SER A 366 8.97 -15.65 -13.79
C SER A 366 8.15 -14.76 -14.74
N VAL A 367 7.24 -13.93 -14.22
CA VAL A 367 6.47 -12.98 -15.03
C VAL A 367 7.16 -11.62 -15.16
N THR A 368 8.28 -11.43 -14.45
CA THR A 368 9.02 -10.18 -14.42
C THR A 368 9.96 -10.13 -15.63
N ARG A 369 9.68 -9.24 -16.59
CA ARG A 369 10.61 -8.85 -17.65
C ARG A 369 11.05 -7.42 -17.37
N MET A 370 12.01 -7.21 -16.47
CA MET A 370 12.54 -5.86 -16.25
C MET A 370 13.19 -5.40 -17.56
N LYS A 371 12.56 -4.43 -18.24
CA LYS A 371 13.28 -3.61 -19.21
C LYS A 371 14.27 -2.76 -18.41
N PRO A 372 15.57 -2.74 -18.76
CA PRO A 372 16.47 -1.73 -18.23
C PRO A 372 16.00 -0.38 -18.77
N THR A 373 15.33 0.42 -17.95
CA THR A 373 14.94 1.79 -18.30
C THR A 373 15.80 2.79 -17.54
N ALA A 374 16.23 3.82 -18.26
CA ALA A 374 16.98 4.93 -17.72
C ALA A 374 16.16 5.67 -16.63
N PRO A 375 16.81 6.33 -15.66
CA PRO A 375 16.12 7.09 -14.62
C PRO A 375 15.21 8.18 -15.22
N ASP A 376 14.00 8.32 -14.66
CA ASP A 376 13.03 9.37 -15.00
C ASP A 376 13.67 10.77 -14.76
N PRO A 377 13.68 11.67 -15.77
CA PRO A 377 14.29 13.00 -15.66
C PRO A 377 13.63 13.93 -14.64
N LYS A 378 12.55 13.51 -13.95
CA LYS A 378 11.92 14.26 -12.86
C LYS A 378 12.31 13.80 -11.44
N ASP A 379 13.22 12.85 -11.31
CA ASP A 379 13.74 12.40 -10.02
C ASP A 379 15.17 12.89 -9.78
N ASP A 380 15.39 13.63 -8.69
CA ASP A 380 16.73 13.90 -8.13
C ASP A 380 17.47 12.60 -7.69
N ALA A 381 16.95 11.42 -8.01
CA ALA A 381 17.51 10.09 -7.81
C ALA A 381 18.44 9.64 -8.95
N GLY A 382 18.65 10.45 -9.99
CA GLY A 382 19.55 10.15 -11.10
C GLY A 382 21.04 10.33 -10.82
N LEU A 383 21.42 10.82 -9.64
CA LEU A 383 22.82 11.04 -9.25
C LEU A 383 23.46 9.79 -8.62
N CYS A 384 24.76 9.62 -8.86
CA CYS A 384 25.59 8.60 -8.26
C CYS A 384 25.51 8.69 -6.73
N GLN A 385 25.11 7.61 -6.07
CA GLN A 385 24.93 7.58 -4.61
C GLN A 385 26.26 7.48 -3.84
N LEU A 386 27.40 7.50 -4.54
CA LEU A 386 28.73 7.53 -3.94
C LEU A 386 29.33 8.93 -3.94
N CYS A 387 29.33 9.63 -5.09
CA CYS A 387 29.87 10.99 -5.19
C CYS A 387 28.82 12.09 -5.07
N LEU A 388 27.54 11.78 -5.33
CA LEU A 388 26.43 12.74 -5.38
C LEU A 388 26.63 13.88 -6.39
N ASP A 389 27.53 13.68 -7.37
CA ASP A 389 27.98 14.73 -8.31
C ASP A 389 27.63 14.35 -9.76
N SER A 390 28.07 13.18 -10.21
CA SER A 390 27.80 12.68 -11.57
C SER A 390 26.50 11.86 -11.64
N PRO A 391 25.80 11.82 -12.78
CA PRO A 391 24.69 10.90 -13.00
C PRO A 391 25.10 9.44 -12.82
N ALA A 392 24.25 8.64 -12.19
CA ALA A 392 24.47 7.21 -12.08
C ALA A 392 24.25 6.56 -13.46
N ASN A 393 25.28 5.88 -13.97
CA ASN A 393 25.29 5.27 -15.31
C ASN A 393 25.82 3.82 -15.30
N CYS A 394 25.98 3.20 -14.13
CA CYS A 394 26.41 1.80 -14.02
C CYS A 394 25.25 0.91 -13.56
N VAL A 395 24.91 -0.06 -14.40
CA VAL A 395 23.86 -1.08 -14.19
C VAL A 395 24.48 -2.37 -13.64
N MET A 396 23.88 -2.93 -12.58
CA MET A 396 24.26 -4.23 -12.02
C MET A 396 23.41 -5.37 -12.59
N ILE A 397 24.05 -6.40 -13.15
CA ILE A 397 23.39 -7.56 -13.77
C ILE A 397 23.32 -8.73 -12.78
N PRO A 398 22.18 -9.44 -12.62
CA PRO A 398 20.96 -9.35 -13.41
C PRO A 398 19.90 -8.37 -12.87
N CYS A 399 20.15 -7.72 -11.73
CA CYS A 399 19.11 -6.96 -11.03
C CYS A 399 18.68 -5.65 -11.70
N GLY A 400 19.41 -5.18 -12.71
CA GLY A 400 19.07 -3.99 -13.51
C GLY A 400 19.22 -2.64 -12.78
N HIS A 401 19.59 -2.65 -11.50
CA HIS A 401 19.66 -1.44 -10.70
C HIS A 401 20.85 -0.55 -11.10
N ILE A 402 20.59 0.75 -11.19
CA ILE A 402 21.56 1.80 -11.42
C ILE A 402 21.81 2.53 -10.10
N PHE A 403 23.06 2.62 -9.65
CA PHE A 403 23.38 3.14 -8.30
C PHE A 403 24.55 4.14 -8.27
N PHE A 404 25.53 3.99 -9.15
CA PHE A 404 26.75 4.80 -9.15
C PHE A 404 27.18 5.18 -10.57
N CYS A 405 28.06 6.18 -10.70
CA CYS A 405 28.69 6.57 -11.97
C CYS A 405 29.94 5.71 -12.24
N SER A 406 30.36 5.61 -13.49
CA SER A 406 31.54 4.84 -13.91
C SER A 406 32.83 5.26 -13.19
N ASP A 407 32.96 6.54 -12.86
CA ASP A 407 34.09 7.06 -12.07
C ASP A 407 34.16 6.46 -10.66
N CYS A 408 33.02 6.11 -10.05
CA CYS A 408 32.95 5.54 -8.71
C CYS A 408 33.01 4.01 -8.69
N ARG A 409 33.29 3.35 -9.82
CA ARG A 409 33.23 1.88 -9.94
C ARG A 409 34.18 1.15 -9.00
N THR A 410 35.43 1.60 -8.91
CA THR A 410 36.42 0.96 -8.04
C THR A 410 36.02 1.04 -6.57
N ASP A 411 35.51 2.20 -6.13
CA ASP A 411 35.05 2.40 -4.76
C ASP A 411 33.80 1.56 -4.46
N PHE A 412 32.90 1.45 -5.43
CA PHE A 412 31.72 0.59 -5.35
C PHE A 412 32.12 -0.89 -5.16
N GLU A 413 32.96 -1.43 -6.04
CA GLU A 413 33.37 -2.83 -6.03
C GLU A 413 34.11 -3.19 -4.72
N ALA A 414 34.93 -2.26 -4.21
CA ALA A 414 35.62 -2.42 -2.92
C ALA A 414 34.64 -2.46 -1.73
N LYS A 415 33.57 -1.66 -1.78
CA LYS A 415 32.62 -1.49 -0.67
C LYS A 415 31.52 -2.54 -0.62
N PHE A 416 31.05 -2.99 -1.78
CA PHE A 416 29.83 -3.80 -1.87
C PHE A 416 30.02 -5.25 -2.28
N LYS A 417 31.26 -5.71 -2.53
CA LYS A 417 31.65 -7.14 -2.61
C LYS A 417 30.65 -8.04 -3.35
N ASN A 418 30.28 -7.67 -4.57
CA ASN A 418 29.34 -8.41 -5.43
C ASN A 418 27.86 -8.40 -5.00
N ASN A 419 27.45 -7.60 -4.02
CA ASN A 419 26.05 -7.39 -3.66
C ASN A 419 25.54 -6.03 -4.13
N CYS A 420 24.39 -6.02 -4.80
CA CYS A 420 23.73 -4.77 -5.17
C CYS A 420 23.29 -3.99 -3.92
N PRO A 421 23.64 -2.70 -3.71
CA PRO A 421 23.25 -1.96 -2.52
C PRO A 421 21.74 -1.70 -2.41
N ILE A 422 21.05 -1.75 -3.56
CA ILE A 422 19.61 -1.48 -3.64
C ILE A 422 18.82 -2.74 -3.27
N CYS A 423 19.10 -3.87 -3.93
CA CYS A 423 18.31 -5.10 -3.75
C CYS A 423 19.05 -6.24 -3.04
N ARG A 424 20.34 -6.08 -2.72
CA ARG A 424 21.23 -7.05 -2.07
C ARG A 424 21.46 -8.37 -2.82
N LEU A 425 20.86 -8.54 -4.00
CA LEU A 425 21.16 -9.66 -4.89
C LEU A 425 22.63 -9.63 -5.31
N ASP A 426 23.20 -10.82 -5.45
CA ASP A 426 24.53 -10.97 -6.04
C ASP A 426 24.49 -10.51 -7.50
N TYR A 427 25.34 -9.54 -7.85
CA TYR A 427 25.53 -9.17 -9.25
C TYR A 427 26.71 -9.95 -9.82
N THR A 428 26.57 -10.39 -11.07
CA THR A 428 27.63 -11.09 -11.81
C THR A 428 28.44 -10.15 -12.68
N ASP A 429 27.87 -9.00 -13.02
CA ASP A 429 28.53 -8.01 -13.88
C ASP A 429 28.03 -6.59 -13.60
N VAL A 430 28.83 -5.60 -14.00
CA VAL A 430 28.50 -4.18 -13.98
C VAL A 430 28.78 -3.60 -15.35
N ILE A 431 27.72 -3.09 -15.99
CA ILE A 431 27.76 -2.52 -17.32
C ILE A 431 27.55 -1.00 -17.23
N GLU A 432 28.43 -0.24 -17.87
CA GLU A 432 28.24 1.18 -18.07
C GLU A 432 27.25 1.42 -19.22
N ILE A 433 26.22 2.22 -18.97
CA ILE A 433 25.28 2.68 -19.99
C ILE A 433 25.76 4.02 -20.54
N GLN A 434 25.97 4.09 -21.86
CA GLN A 434 26.21 5.34 -22.57
C GLN A 434 24.85 5.96 -22.92
N ASN A 435 24.62 7.18 -22.44
CA ASN A 435 23.47 7.98 -22.88
C ASN A 435 23.88 8.67 -24.18
N ASP A 436 23.28 8.26 -25.31
CA ASP A 436 23.32 9.01 -26.57
C ASP A 436 22.36 10.21 -26.55
#